data_AF-A0A736UL89-F1
#
_entry.id   AF-A0A736UL89-F1
#
_cell.length_a   1.000
_cell.length_b   1.000
_cell.length_c   1.000
_cell.angle_alpha   90.00
_cell.angle_beta   90.00
_cell.angle_gamma   90.00
#
_symmetry.space_group_name_H-M   'P 1'
#
loop_
_entity.id
_entity.type
_entity.pdbx_description
1 polymer ?
#
loop_
_entity_poly.entity_id
_entity_poly.type
_entity_poly.pdbx_seq_one_letter_code
_entity_poly.pdbx_strand_id
1 'polypeptide(L)'
;MKNWNATHTKELLTWFSLDVYRKFEDLPLILLYHELQARSFFFKTPLEGNEAFFVTINRKKIFNGNPFLVPPERLGDLDPFYRLFQPPHLVLPKVDRIALLSIVLMQRGIFSWQGYNEYGINEYFEDSSVVDAIPDLFEQTVMFEVDLASGTDEEIAESLKAALPQWRKVKHIAPDPLESVRFGYGTIRKIVNNRIIPMLDILVWAQEQDVRISDEVLSRLLYTLDDEEIRYNNQIKDTDRPLAMKATTTDFIRQFCFFINKNSHLKEMKVSDVIQLAVRDQS
;
A
#
# COMPACT_ATOMS: atom_id res chain seq x y z
N MET A 1 26.69 -10.08 7.62
CA MET A 1 25.65 -10.76 8.42
C MET A 1 26.23 -11.63 9.53
N LYS A 2 26.01 -11.21 10.79
CA LYS A 2 26.32 -11.97 12.01
C LYS A 2 25.18 -12.92 12.38
N ASN A 3 25.45 -13.92 13.21
CA ASN A 3 24.39 -14.79 13.75
C ASN A 3 23.71 -14.15 14.97
N TRP A 4 22.41 -14.40 15.11
CA TRP A 4 21.63 -14.01 16.29
C TRP A 4 22.24 -14.56 17.60
N ASN A 5 22.18 -13.79 18.69
CA ASN A 5 22.71 -14.18 19.99
C ASN A 5 21.90 -13.53 21.13
N ALA A 6 22.26 -13.82 22.39
CA ALA A 6 21.55 -13.32 23.56
C ALA A 6 21.56 -11.79 23.71
N THR A 7 22.62 -11.11 23.25
CA THR A 7 22.70 -9.65 23.28
C THR A 7 21.66 -9.04 22.35
N HIS A 8 21.51 -9.58 21.14
CA HIS A 8 20.46 -9.14 20.20
C HIS A 8 19.05 -9.36 20.77
N THR A 9 18.81 -10.48 21.47
CA THR A 9 17.54 -10.69 22.18
C THR A 9 17.30 -9.63 23.24
N LYS A 10 18.32 -9.31 24.05
CA LYS A 10 18.20 -8.30 25.11
C LYS A 10 17.91 -6.92 24.53
N GLU A 11 18.55 -6.55 23.44
CA GLU A 11 18.32 -5.28 22.73
C GLU A 11 16.91 -5.21 22.14
N LEU A 12 16.46 -6.29 21.48
CA LEU A 12 15.12 -6.34 20.89
C LEU A 12 14.02 -6.19 21.95
N LEU A 13 14.17 -6.88 23.08
CA LEU A 13 13.20 -6.83 24.19
C LEU A 13 13.13 -5.47 24.89
N THR A 14 14.02 -4.51 24.58
CA THR A 14 13.91 -3.13 25.12
C THR A 14 12.73 -2.35 24.54
N TRP A 15 12.29 -2.72 23.34
CA TRP A 15 11.22 -2.03 22.61
C TRP A 15 10.12 -2.98 22.11
N PHE A 16 10.43 -4.27 21.91
CA PHE A 16 9.47 -5.24 21.40
C PHE A 16 8.60 -5.82 22.53
N SER A 17 7.29 -5.67 22.41
CA SER A 17 6.31 -6.29 23.32
C SER A 17 5.09 -6.76 22.56
N LEU A 18 4.80 -8.08 22.61
CA LEU A 18 3.65 -8.68 21.94
C LEU A 18 2.31 -8.09 22.39
N ASP A 19 2.18 -7.72 23.67
CA ASP A 19 0.95 -7.10 24.18
C ASP A 19 0.65 -5.75 23.54
N VAL A 20 1.69 -5.03 23.10
CA VAL A 20 1.51 -3.79 22.33
C VAL A 20 0.99 -4.11 20.92
N TYR A 21 1.50 -5.17 20.28
CA TYR A 21 1.03 -5.60 18.96
C TYR A 21 -0.36 -6.25 18.98
N ARG A 22 -0.81 -6.84 20.08
CA ARG A 22 -2.19 -7.34 20.20
C ARG A 22 -3.24 -6.26 19.97
N LYS A 23 -2.92 -4.99 20.24
CA LYS A 23 -3.81 -3.85 20.00
C LYS A 23 -4.11 -3.58 18.51
N PHE A 24 -3.38 -4.19 17.57
CA PHE A 24 -3.75 -4.16 16.14
C PHE A 24 -5.11 -4.79 15.87
N GLU A 25 -5.57 -5.72 16.73
CA GLU A 25 -6.88 -6.37 16.62
C GLU A 25 -8.04 -5.41 16.90
N ASP A 26 -7.79 -4.34 17.66
CA ASP A 26 -8.78 -3.30 17.98
C ASP A 26 -8.85 -2.18 16.94
N LEU A 27 -7.92 -2.15 15.98
CA LEU A 27 -7.93 -1.13 14.93
C LEU A 27 -9.06 -1.36 13.93
N PRO A 28 -9.62 -0.30 13.33
CA PRO A 28 -10.35 -0.39 12.07
C PRO A 28 -9.54 -1.13 11.00
N LEU A 29 -10.22 -1.94 10.18
CA LEU A 29 -9.57 -2.71 9.11
C LEU A 29 -8.80 -1.81 8.13
N ILE A 30 -9.30 -0.60 7.87
CA ILE A 30 -8.62 0.38 7.02
C ILE A 30 -7.25 0.79 7.58
N LEU A 31 -7.11 0.87 8.91
CA LEU A 31 -5.82 1.15 9.54
C LEU A 31 -4.85 -0.01 9.42
N LEU A 32 -5.33 -1.25 9.56
CA LEU A 32 -4.47 -2.42 9.34
C LEU A 32 -3.88 -2.42 7.92
N TYR A 33 -4.68 -2.03 6.92
CA TYR A 33 -4.21 -1.83 5.55
C TYR A 33 -3.10 -0.78 5.46
N HIS A 34 -3.31 0.41 6.02
CA HIS A 34 -2.30 1.47 5.97
C HIS A 34 -1.03 1.13 6.76
N GLU A 35 -1.14 0.36 7.85
CA GLU A 35 -0.01 -0.12 8.64
C GLU A 35 0.87 -1.11 7.86
N LEU A 36 0.27 -2.00 7.06
CA LEU A 36 1.00 -2.88 6.15
C LEU A 36 1.56 -2.11 4.95
N GLN A 37 0.79 -1.18 4.39
CA GLN A 37 1.25 -0.30 3.31
C GLN A 37 2.49 0.49 3.75
N ALA A 38 2.49 1.08 4.93
CA ALA A 38 3.63 1.80 5.49
C ALA A 38 4.87 0.90 5.63
N ARG A 39 4.68 -0.35 6.09
CA ARG A 39 5.77 -1.33 6.24
C ARG A 39 6.33 -1.82 4.91
N SER A 40 5.56 -1.80 3.83
CA SER A 40 6.06 -2.17 2.50
C SER A 40 7.27 -1.31 2.07
N PHE A 41 7.30 -0.04 2.47
CA PHE A 41 8.43 0.86 2.19
C PHE A 41 9.71 0.43 2.89
N PHE A 42 9.65 -0.30 4.02
CA PHE A 42 10.85 -0.75 4.71
C PHE A 42 11.66 -1.77 3.90
N PHE A 43 11.03 -2.41 2.92
CA PHE A 43 11.60 -3.44 2.06
C PHE A 43 11.73 -2.99 0.59
N LYS A 44 11.31 -1.75 0.28
CA LYS A 44 11.47 -1.16 -1.06
C LYS A 44 12.92 -0.73 -1.27
N THR A 45 13.49 -1.03 -2.44
CA THR A 45 14.80 -0.53 -2.87
C THR A 45 14.79 -0.37 -4.39
N PRO A 46 15.12 0.83 -4.94
CA PRO A 46 15.47 2.07 -4.24
C PRO A 46 14.25 2.77 -3.60
N LEU A 47 14.52 3.64 -2.63
CA LEU A 47 13.54 4.58 -2.08
C LEU A 47 13.56 5.87 -2.91
N GLU A 48 12.40 6.46 -3.15
CA GLU A 48 12.21 7.63 -4.02
C GLU A 48 11.71 8.85 -3.24
N GLY A 49 12.19 10.04 -3.61
CA GLY A 49 11.77 11.30 -2.98
C GLY A 49 11.90 11.29 -1.44
N ASN A 50 10.79 11.53 -0.74
CA ASN A 50 10.76 11.61 0.72
C ASN A 50 10.60 10.25 1.42
N GLU A 51 10.57 9.14 0.69
CA GLU A 51 10.39 7.79 1.25
C GLU A 51 11.51 7.42 2.23
N ALA A 52 12.76 7.80 1.96
CA ALA A 52 13.90 7.53 2.87
C ALA A 52 13.71 8.18 4.25
N PHE A 53 13.20 9.41 4.27
CA PHE A 53 12.89 10.13 5.50
C PHE A 53 11.71 9.47 6.25
N PHE A 54 10.65 9.09 5.51
CA PHE A 54 9.51 8.36 6.06
C PHE A 54 9.92 7.04 6.72
N VAL A 55 10.73 6.23 6.02
CA VAL A 55 11.24 4.95 6.53
C VAL A 55 12.04 5.17 7.81
N THR A 56 12.96 6.14 7.81
CA THR A 56 13.82 6.43 8.96
C THR A 56 13.02 6.82 10.21
N ILE A 57 12.01 7.70 10.07
CA ILE A 57 11.17 8.12 11.19
C ILE A 57 10.36 6.96 11.74
N ASN A 58 9.72 6.19 10.87
CA ASN A 58 8.82 5.12 11.30
C ASN A 58 9.56 3.95 11.94
N ARG A 59 10.75 3.60 11.45
CA ARG A 59 11.60 2.60 12.10
C ARG A 59 12.02 3.03 13.51
N LYS A 60 12.45 4.30 13.67
CA LYS A 60 12.74 4.87 15.00
C LYS A 60 11.53 4.80 15.94
N LYS A 61 10.32 5.05 15.42
CA LYS A 61 9.09 4.95 16.19
C LYS A 61 8.87 3.52 16.73
N ILE A 62 9.02 2.52 15.87
CA ILE A 62 8.94 1.10 16.23
C ILE A 62 9.97 0.76 17.31
N PHE A 63 11.24 1.14 17.11
CA PHE A 63 12.33 0.82 18.06
C PHE A 63 12.29 1.63 19.36
N ASN A 64 11.39 2.60 19.47
CA ASN A 64 11.05 3.27 20.73
C ASN A 64 9.82 2.62 21.41
N GLY A 65 9.36 1.47 20.93
CA GLY A 65 8.28 0.69 21.51
C GLY A 65 6.88 1.04 21.03
N ASN A 66 6.75 1.83 19.96
CA ASN A 66 5.45 2.17 19.37
C ASN A 66 5.33 1.65 17.93
N PRO A 67 4.68 0.50 17.71
CA PRO A 67 4.53 -0.08 16.38
C PRO A 67 3.43 0.56 15.52
N PHE A 68 2.60 1.44 16.07
CA PHE A 68 1.50 2.07 15.32
C PHE A 68 2.04 3.22 14.49
N LEU A 69 2.27 3.00 13.19
CA LEU A 69 2.82 3.99 12.27
C LEU A 69 1.76 5.02 11.86
N VAL A 70 0.50 4.59 11.84
CA VAL A 70 -0.66 5.32 11.35
C VAL A 70 -1.63 5.55 12.52
N PRO A 71 -1.43 6.62 13.31
CA PRO A 71 -2.30 6.87 14.45
C PRO A 71 -3.71 7.28 13.99
N PRO A 72 -4.76 6.93 14.76
CA PRO A 72 -6.15 7.27 14.42
C PRO A 72 -6.39 8.75 14.17
N GLU A 73 -5.68 9.64 14.87
CA GLU A 73 -5.82 11.08 14.69
C GLU A 73 -5.20 11.56 13.37
N ARG A 74 -4.22 10.81 12.84
CA ARG A 74 -3.70 11.00 11.49
C ARG A 74 -4.48 10.22 10.45
N LEU A 75 -5.53 9.45 10.80
CA LEU A 75 -6.51 9.10 9.77
C LEU A 75 -6.92 10.40 9.13
N GLY A 76 -7.47 11.40 9.83
CA GLY A 76 -7.85 12.71 9.24
C GLY A 76 -6.83 13.33 8.26
N ASP A 77 -5.53 13.27 8.56
CA ASP A 77 -4.48 13.79 7.67
C ASP A 77 -4.11 12.83 6.50
N LEU A 78 -4.34 11.53 6.68
CA LEU A 78 -4.27 10.47 5.68
C LEU A 78 -5.65 10.15 5.08
N ASP A 79 -6.69 10.88 5.53
CA ASP A 79 -8.09 10.57 5.35
C ASP A 79 -8.41 11.12 3.98
N PRO A 80 -8.87 10.24 3.07
CA PRO A 80 -9.44 10.64 1.80
C PRO A 80 -10.38 11.86 1.87
N PHE A 81 -11.00 12.14 3.03
CA PHE A 81 -11.89 13.29 3.20
C PHE A 81 -11.20 14.66 3.21
N TYR A 82 -9.93 14.77 3.64
CA TYR A 82 -9.24 16.08 3.72
C TYR A 82 -8.18 16.30 2.62
N ARG A 83 -7.82 15.26 1.87
CA ARG A 83 -6.97 15.34 0.67
C ARG A 83 -7.44 14.33 -0.36
N LEU A 84 -7.27 14.64 -1.65
CA LEU A 84 -7.58 13.70 -2.72
C LEU A 84 -6.80 12.39 -2.53
N PHE A 85 -7.54 11.32 -2.24
CA PHE A 85 -7.00 9.97 -2.12
C PHE A 85 -6.46 9.49 -3.46
N GLN A 86 -5.27 8.91 -3.45
CA GLN A 86 -4.65 8.31 -4.63
C GLN A 86 -4.72 6.78 -4.52
N PRO A 87 -5.81 6.14 -4.99
CA PRO A 87 -5.90 4.69 -4.98
C PRO A 87 -4.88 4.07 -5.94
N PRO A 88 -4.61 2.76 -5.79
CA PRO A 88 -3.85 2.02 -6.78
C PRO A 88 -4.44 2.22 -8.19
N HIS A 89 -3.57 2.39 -9.18
CA HIS A 89 -3.90 2.61 -10.60
C HIS A 89 -4.46 3.99 -10.98
N LEU A 90 -4.84 4.84 -10.02
CA LEU A 90 -5.15 6.24 -10.32
C LEU A 90 -3.95 7.11 -9.96
N VAL A 91 -3.64 8.07 -10.83
CA VAL A 91 -2.57 9.03 -10.62
C VAL A 91 -3.19 10.41 -10.56
N LEU A 92 -2.91 11.12 -9.47
CA LEU A 92 -3.18 12.55 -9.38
C LEU A 92 -1.93 13.27 -9.87
N PRO A 93 -1.96 13.91 -11.06
CA PRO A 93 -0.79 14.60 -11.59
C PRO A 93 -0.31 15.69 -10.62
N LYS A 94 0.99 15.71 -10.37
CA LYS A 94 1.64 16.75 -9.57
C LYS A 94 2.13 17.89 -10.46
N VAL A 95 2.49 19.01 -9.84
CA VAL A 95 2.92 20.24 -10.54
C VAL A 95 4.15 19.99 -11.43
N ASP A 96 5.07 19.12 -11.03
CA ASP A 96 6.23 18.71 -11.83
C ASP A 96 5.82 17.95 -13.10
N ARG A 97 4.81 17.07 -13.03
CA ARG A 97 4.25 16.41 -14.21
C ARG A 97 3.60 17.42 -15.15
N ILE A 98 2.87 18.41 -14.61
CA ILE A 98 2.28 19.48 -15.42
C ILE A 98 3.39 20.27 -16.13
N ALA A 99 4.45 20.67 -15.40
CA ALA A 99 5.58 21.39 -15.97
C ALA A 99 6.27 20.60 -17.08
N LEU A 100 6.50 19.30 -16.88
CA LEU A 100 7.06 18.40 -17.90
C LEU A 100 6.18 18.36 -19.15
N LEU A 101 4.87 18.19 -18.99
CA LEU A 101 3.93 18.17 -20.12
C LEU A 101 3.98 19.50 -20.87
N SER A 102 3.95 20.63 -20.17
CA SER A 102 4.06 21.96 -20.79
C SER A 102 5.35 22.13 -21.60
N ILE A 103 6.50 21.70 -21.06
CA ILE A 103 7.79 21.76 -21.78
C ILE A 103 7.73 20.94 -23.06
N VAL A 104 7.22 19.71 -23.00
CA VAL A 104 7.13 18.83 -24.16
C VAL A 104 6.16 19.38 -25.21
N LEU A 105 5.00 19.90 -24.80
CA LEU A 105 4.03 20.51 -25.69
C LEU A 105 4.60 21.75 -26.40
N MET A 106 5.41 22.57 -25.71
CA MET A 106 6.14 23.68 -26.34
C MET A 106 7.20 23.19 -27.33
N GLN A 107 8.01 22.20 -26.95
CA GLN A 107 9.05 21.63 -27.82
C GLN A 107 8.48 21.04 -29.12
N ARG A 108 7.25 20.53 -29.06
CA ARG A 108 6.53 19.99 -30.22
C ARG A 108 5.75 21.03 -31.01
N GLY A 109 5.81 22.31 -30.63
CA GLY A 109 5.07 23.39 -31.29
C GLY A 109 3.55 23.26 -31.15
N ILE A 110 3.08 22.50 -30.16
CA ILE A 110 1.66 22.41 -29.82
C ILE A 110 1.27 23.65 -29.01
N PHE A 111 2.12 24.04 -28.06
CA PHE A 111 2.06 25.33 -27.40
C PHE A 111 3.12 26.26 -27.97
N SER A 112 2.78 27.54 -28.09
CA SER A 112 3.68 28.58 -28.56
C SER A 112 3.66 29.76 -27.60
N TRP A 113 4.83 30.33 -27.34
CA TRP A 113 4.93 31.62 -26.67
C TRP A 113 4.78 32.72 -27.72
N GLN A 114 3.79 33.59 -27.54
CA GLN A 114 3.47 34.65 -28.51
C GLN A 114 4.05 36.02 -28.09
N GLY A 115 4.71 36.10 -26.94
CA GLY A 115 5.26 37.33 -26.38
C GLY A 115 4.62 37.69 -25.04
N TYR A 116 5.38 38.39 -24.18
CA TYR A 116 4.92 38.79 -22.84
C TYR A 116 4.27 37.63 -22.07
N ASN A 117 2.99 37.76 -21.72
CA ASN A 117 2.18 36.78 -20.99
C ASN A 117 1.21 36.00 -21.89
N GLU A 118 1.38 36.09 -23.22
CA GLU A 118 0.48 35.44 -24.19
C GLU A 118 1.06 34.11 -24.66
N TYR A 119 0.22 33.08 -24.58
CA TYR A 119 0.52 31.73 -25.05
C TYR A 119 -0.60 31.30 -26.00
N GLY A 120 -0.22 30.68 -27.11
CA GLY A 120 -1.15 30.15 -28.10
C GLY A 120 -1.08 28.64 -28.19
N ILE A 121 -2.22 28.03 -28.52
CA ILE A 121 -2.32 26.62 -28.88
C ILE A 121 -2.40 26.54 -30.41
N ASN A 122 -1.71 25.56 -30.99
CA ASN A 122 -1.83 25.26 -32.40
C ASN A 122 -3.24 24.70 -32.70
N GLU A 123 -3.98 25.37 -33.58
CA GLU A 123 -5.38 25.06 -33.95
C GLU A 123 -5.59 23.58 -34.31
N TYR A 124 -4.60 22.91 -34.91
CA TYR A 124 -4.68 21.49 -35.24
C TYR A 124 -4.92 20.58 -34.01
N PHE A 125 -4.48 21.02 -32.83
CA PHE A 125 -4.55 20.26 -31.59
C PHE A 125 -5.61 20.80 -30.61
N GLU A 126 -6.35 21.85 -30.95
CA GLU A 126 -7.26 22.53 -30.02
C GLU A 126 -8.36 21.60 -29.49
N ASP A 127 -8.91 20.74 -30.34
CA ASP A 127 -9.92 19.73 -29.98
C ASP A 127 -9.32 18.34 -29.66
N SER A 128 -8.00 18.20 -29.69
CA SER A 128 -7.33 16.92 -29.45
C SER A 128 -7.16 16.65 -27.96
N SER A 129 -7.36 15.40 -27.52
CA SER A 129 -7.01 15.04 -26.15
C SER A 129 -5.49 15.11 -25.96
N VAL A 130 -5.04 15.40 -24.73
CA VAL A 130 -3.61 15.42 -24.39
C VAL A 130 -2.95 14.07 -24.71
N VAL A 131 -3.69 12.97 -24.54
CA VAL A 131 -3.22 11.61 -24.82
C VAL A 131 -2.98 11.39 -26.31
N ASP A 132 -3.78 12.00 -27.18
CA ASP A 132 -3.65 11.88 -28.63
C ASP A 132 -2.58 12.83 -29.21
N ALA A 133 -2.40 14.00 -28.59
CA ALA A 133 -1.39 14.97 -29.00
C ALA A 133 0.06 14.50 -28.72
N ILE A 134 0.26 13.73 -27.64
CA ILE A 134 1.58 13.24 -27.20
C ILE A 134 1.52 11.77 -26.75
N PRO A 135 1.17 10.83 -27.65
CA PRO A 135 0.82 9.44 -27.30
C PRO A 135 1.97 8.65 -26.66
N ASP A 136 3.22 8.98 -26.99
CA ASP A 136 4.43 8.36 -26.45
C ASP A 136 4.64 8.65 -24.95
N LEU A 137 4.06 9.72 -24.41
CA LEU A 137 4.10 9.99 -22.95
C LEU A 137 2.99 9.29 -22.16
N PHE A 138 2.09 8.60 -22.87
CA PHE A 138 0.88 7.96 -22.36
C PHE A 138 0.69 6.57 -22.99
N GLU A 139 1.76 5.81 -23.15
CA GLU A 139 1.70 4.46 -23.76
C GLU A 139 0.75 3.53 -22.98
N GLN A 140 0.80 3.59 -21.64
CA GLN A 140 0.06 2.70 -20.75
C GLN A 140 -1.04 3.39 -19.95
N THR A 141 -1.20 4.70 -20.10
CA THR A 141 -2.08 5.51 -19.27
C THR A 141 -2.97 6.39 -20.12
N VAL A 142 -4.06 6.85 -19.51
CA VAL A 142 -4.90 7.91 -20.04
C VAL A 142 -4.88 9.06 -19.03
N MET A 143 -4.95 10.29 -19.52
CA MET A 143 -5.12 11.48 -18.69
C MET A 143 -6.53 12.00 -18.93
N PHE A 144 -7.29 12.13 -17.86
CA PHE A 144 -8.66 12.63 -17.90
C PHE A 144 -8.99 13.31 -16.58
N GLU A 145 -10.06 14.09 -16.60
CA GLU A 145 -10.63 14.75 -15.43
C GLU A 145 -11.91 14.02 -15.02
N VAL A 146 -12.19 13.97 -13.72
CA VAL A 146 -13.44 13.42 -13.18
C VAL A 146 -14.28 14.59 -12.70
N ASP A 147 -15.43 14.81 -13.36
CA ASP A 147 -16.41 15.79 -12.90
C ASP A 147 -17.19 15.20 -11.72
N LEU A 148 -16.90 15.73 -10.52
CA LEU A 148 -17.53 15.31 -9.28
C LEU A 148 -18.93 15.92 -9.07
N ALA A 149 -19.32 16.92 -9.86
CA ALA A 149 -20.59 17.62 -9.72
C ALA A 149 -21.69 17.09 -10.66
N SER A 150 -21.30 16.39 -11.73
CA SER A 150 -22.22 15.97 -12.79
C SER A 150 -23.00 14.67 -12.54
N GLY A 151 -22.75 13.95 -11.44
CA GLY A 151 -23.40 12.67 -11.16
C GLY A 151 -23.13 12.13 -9.76
N THR A 152 -23.81 11.05 -9.39
CA THR A 152 -23.54 10.36 -8.12
C THR A 152 -22.25 9.54 -8.18
N ASP A 153 -21.71 9.16 -7.02
CA ASP A 153 -20.52 8.30 -6.93
C ASP A 153 -20.69 7.00 -7.74
N GLU A 154 -21.88 6.40 -7.72
CA GLU A 154 -22.21 5.21 -8.50
C GLU A 154 -22.22 5.47 -10.01
N GLU A 155 -22.78 6.60 -10.46
CA GLU A 155 -22.81 6.96 -11.88
C GLU A 155 -21.40 7.20 -12.42
N ILE A 156 -20.57 7.90 -11.65
CA ILE A 156 -19.15 8.13 -11.97
C ILE A 156 -18.40 6.80 -12.02
N ALA A 157 -18.60 5.93 -11.01
CA ALA A 157 -17.93 4.63 -10.95
C ALA A 157 -18.31 3.70 -12.11
N GLU A 158 -19.59 3.61 -12.46
CA GLU A 158 -20.04 2.78 -13.59
C GLU A 158 -19.58 3.36 -14.94
N SER A 159 -19.52 4.68 -15.07
CA SER A 159 -18.96 5.34 -16.26
C SER A 159 -17.48 4.99 -16.44
N LEU A 160 -16.68 5.10 -15.38
CA LEU A 160 -15.27 4.72 -15.40
C LEU A 160 -15.10 3.23 -15.73
N LYS A 161 -15.89 2.36 -15.08
CA LYS A 161 -15.88 0.91 -15.31
C LYS A 161 -16.23 0.54 -16.75
N ALA A 162 -17.18 1.24 -17.37
CA ALA A 162 -17.54 1.05 -18.77
C ALA A 162 -16.45 1.52 -19.74
N ALA A 163 -15.71 2.57 -19.40
CA ALA A 163 -14.65 3.12 -20.24
C ALA A 163 -13.35 2.28 -20.24
N LEU A 164 -13.01 1.62 -19.11
CA LEU A 164 -11.76 0.86 -18.96
C LEU A 164 -11.51 -0.19 -20.08
N PRO A 165 -12.47 -1.03 -20.50
CA PRO A 165 -12.27 -1.98 -21.61
C PRO A 165 -12.01 -1.27 -22.95
N GLN A 166 -12.69 -0.14 -23.20
CA GLN A 166 -12.50 0.64 -24.42
C GLN A 166 -11.09 1.24 -24.47
N TRP A 167 -10.64 1.87 -23.39
CA TRP A 167 -9.29 2.44 -23.32
C TRP A 167 -8.20 1.38 -23.49
N ARG A 168 -8.36 0.21 -22.88
CA ARG A 168 -7.47 -0.93 -23.08
C ARG A 168 -7.41 -1.37 -24.54
N LYS A 169 -8.56 -1.44 -25.22
CA LYS A 169 -8.64 -1.79 -26.64
C LYS A 169 -7.89 -0.78 -27.52
N VAL A 170 -8.07 0.51 -27.27
CA VAL A 170 -7.39 1.59 -28.00
C VAL A 170 -5.88 1.56 -27.79
N LYS A 171 -5.43 1.27 -26.56
CA LYS A 171 -4.01 1.19 -26.21
C LYS A 171 -3.36 -0.17 -26.50
N HIS A 172 -4.13 -1.15 -26.98
CA HIS A 172 -3.67 -2.52 -27.20
C HIS A 172 -3.09 -3.20 -25.95
N ILE A 173 -3.68 -2.93 -24.78
CA ILE A 173 -3.23 -3.46 -23.49
C ILE A 173 -4.20 -4.54 -23.02
N ALA A 174 -3.71 -5.76 -22.83
CA ALA A 174 -4.49 -6.81 -22.19
C ALA A 174 -4.68 -6.49 -20.70
N PRO A 175 -5.85 -6.79 -20.11
CA PRO A 175 -5.98 -6.74 -18.66
C PRO A 175 -5.00 -7.74 -18.04
N ASP A 176 -4.36 -7.34 -16.94
CA ASP A 176 -3.59 -8.29 -16.14
C ASP A 176 -4.49 -9.46 -15.74
N PRO A 177 -4.02 -10.71 -15.87
CA PRO A 177 -4.79 -11.85 -15.42
C PRO A 177 -5.11 -11.65 -13.94
N LEU A 178 -6.33 -11.99 -13.53
CA LEU A 178 -6.69 -12.08 -12.12
C LEU A 178 -5.74 -13.07 -11.46
N GLU A 179 -4.62 -12.61 -10.90
CA GLU A 179 -3.73 -13.49 -10.18
C GLU A 179 -4.52 -14.13 -9.02
N SER A 180 -4.32 -15.44 -8.87
CA SER A 180 -5.09 -16.38 -8.05
C SER A 180 -5.06 -16.12 -6.55
N VAL A 181 -4.49 -14.99 -6.10
CA VAL A 181 -4.43 -14.65 -4.69
C VAL A 181 -5.78 -14.02 -4.31
N ARG A 182 -6.70 -14.88 -3.86
CA ARG A 182 -7.91 -14.43 -3.15
C ARG A 182 -7.50 -13.83 -1.82
N PHE A 183 -7.15 -12.55 -1.81
CA PHE A 183 -7.18 -11.79 -0.57
C PHE A 183 -8.62 -11.75 -0.05
N GLY A 184 -8.81 -12.04 1.22
CA GLY A 184 -10.13 -12.10 1.85
C GLY A 184 -10.01 -12.34 3.34
N TYR A 185 -11.15 -12.64 3.98
CA TYR A 185 -11.24 -12.84 5.42
C TYR A 185 -10.17 -13.80 6.00
N GLY A 186 -9.91 -14.93 5.34
CA GLY A 186 -8.88 -15.88 5.78
C GLY A 186 -7.45 -15.31 5.72
N THR A 187 -7.18 -14.36 4.83
CA THR A 187 -5.88 -13.68 4.76
C THR A 187 -5.73 -12.67 5.90
N ILE A 188 -6.79 -11.92 6.23
CA ILE A 188 -6.83 -11.00 7.37
C ILE A 188 -6.59 -11.77 8.68
N ARG A 189 -7.29 -12.90 8.87
CA ARG A 189 -7.05 -13.80 10.01
C ARG A 189 -5.61 -14.27 10.08
N LYS A 190 -5.00 -14.65 8.96
CA LYS A 190 -3.58 -15.07 8.93
C LYS A 190 -2.62 -13.93 9.27
N ILE A 191 -2.90 -12.69 8.83
CA ILE A 191 -2.07 -11.52 9.16
C ILE A 191 -1.95 -11.37 10.68
N VAL A 192 -3.07 -11.51 11.40
CA VAL A 192 -3.12 -11.41 12.86
C VAL A 192 -2.57 -12.65 13.54
N ASN A 193 -3.14 -13.83 13.27
CA ASN A 193 -2.80 -15.07 13.98
C ASN A 193 -1.34 -15.50 13.75
N ASN A 194 -0.81 -15.26 12.56
CA ASN A 194 0.60 -15.57 12.25
C ASN A 194 1.55 -14.43 12.64
N ARG A 195 1.07 -13.42 13.38
CA ARG A 195 1.88 -12.33 13.94
C ARG A 195 2.74 -11.64 12.86
N ILE A 196 2.12 -11.36 11.71
CA ILE A 196 2.84 -10.88 10.53
C ILE A 196 3.45 -9.49 10.76
N ILE A 197 2.71 -8.55 11.35
CA ILE A 197 3.22 -7.21 11.66
C ILE A 197 4.44 -7.25 12.59
N PRO A 198 4.39 -7.87 13.79
CA PRO A 198 5.57 -7.96 14.64
C PRO A 198 6.71 -8.75 13.99
N MET A 199 6.42 -9.79 13.18
CA MET A 199 7.46 -10.48 12.42
C MET A 199 8.19 -9.54 11.46
N LEU A 200 7.46 -8.72 10.69
CA LEU A 200 8.05 -7.73 9.79
C LEU A 200 8.95 -6.76 10.54
N ASP A 201 8.49 -6.24 11.68
CA ASP A 201 9.24 -5.26 12.46
C ASP A 201 10.54 -5.86 13.05
N ILE A 202 10.52 -7.13 13.48
CA ILE A 202 11.73 -7.86 13.88
C ILE A 202 12.68 -8.07 12.69
N LEU A 203 12.15 -8.43 11.51
CA LEU A 203 12.97 -8.66 10.30
C LEU A 203 13.67 -7.38 9.84
N VAL A 204 12.97 -6.24 9.90
CA VAL A 204 13.55 -4.92 9.59
C VAL A 204 14.66 -4.58 10.58
N TRP A 205 14.42 -4.77 11.88
CA TRP A 205 15.46 -4.55 12.89
C TRP A 205 16.70 -5.41 12.63
N ALA A 206 16.50 -6.71 12.36
CA ALA A 206 17.59 -7.64 12.09
C ALA A 206 18.41 -7.25 10.84
N GLN A 207 17.73 -6.76 9.80
CA GLN A 207 18.37 -6.26 8.59
C GLN A 207 19.24 -5.03 8.88
N GLU A 208 18.77 -4.08 9.69
CA GLU A 208 19.56 -2.89 10.07
C GLU A 208 20.79 -3.22 10.92
N GLN A 209 20.68 -4.23 11.78
CA GLN A 209 21.80 -4.68 12.60
C GLN A 209 22.78 -5.59 11.84
N ASP A 210 22.53 -5.90 10.57
CA ASP A 210 23.25 -6.90 9.78
C ASP A 210 23.32 -8.26 10.51
N VAL A 211 22.17 -8.70 11.07
CA VAL A 211 22.04 -9.96 11.81
C VAL A 211 21.07 -10.92 11.10
N ARG A 212 21.47 -12.19 11.00
CA ARG A 212 20.62 -13.27 10.53
C ARG A 212 19.78 -13.83 11.67
N ILE A 213 18.46 -13.79 11.50
CA ILE A 213 17.49 -14.40 12.42
C ILE A 213 16.97 -15.74 11.87
N SER A 214 17.10 -16.81 12.66
CA SER A 214 16.55 -18.13 12.32
C SER A 214 15.05 -18.19 12.61
N ASP A 215 14.36 -19.13 11.97
CA ASP A 215 12.93 -19.36 12.16
C ASP A 215 12.60 -19.89 13.57
N GLU A 216 13.54 -20.57 14.22
CA GLU A 216 13.43 -20.97 15.63
C GLU A 216 13.45 -19.76 16.58
N VAL A 217 14.32 -18.79 16.32
CA VAL A 217 14.30 -17.51 17.06
C VAL A 217 13.01 -16.75 16.76
N LEU A 218 12.58 -16.75 15.49
CA LEU A 218 11.21 -16.45 15.02
C LEU A 218 10.14 -16.88 16.02
N SER A 219 9.98 -18.20 16.08
CA SER A 219 9.02 -18.90 16.91
C SER A 219 9.08 -18.44 18.37
N ARG A 220 10.28 -18.40 18.96
CA ARG A 220 10.47 -18.07 20.39
C ARG A 220 10.21 -16.61 20.74
N LEU A 221 10.48 -15.68 19.82
CA LEU A 221 10.19 -14.26 20.03
C LEU A 221 8.72 -13.96 19.82
N LEU A 222 8.10 -14.65 18.87
CA LEU A 222 6.75 -14.36 18.46
C LEU A 222 5.72 -15.15 19.24
N TYR A 223 6.01 -16.29 19.88
CA TYR A 223 5.03 -17.15 20.54
C TYR A 223 5.49 -17.56 21.94
N THR A 224 4.55 -17.63 22.89
CA THR A 224 4.77 -18.10 24.26
C THR A 224 4.05 -19.41 24.52
N LEU A 225 4.39 -20.09 25.61
CA LEU A 225 3.73 -21.36 25.99
C LEU A 225 2.24 -21.21 26.33
N ASP A 226 1.80 -19.99 26.62
CA ASP A 226 0.42 -19.67 26.97
C ASP A 226 -0.46 -19.40 25.74
N ASP A 227 0.13 -19.38 24.54
CA ASP A 227 -0.63 -19.19 23.30
C ASP A 227 -1.40 -20.45 22.91
N GLU A 228 -2.67 -20.28 22.52
CA GLU A 228 -3.53 -21.39 22.07
C GLU A 228 -2.95 -22.16 20.88
N GLU A 229 -2.26 -21.45 19.98
CA GLU A 229 -1.58 -22.03 18.82
C GLU A 229 -0.14 -21.51 18.73
N ILE A 230 0.82 -22.36 19.13
CA ILE A 230 2.25 -22.07 19.02
C ILE A 230 2.73 -22.49 17.64
N ARG A 231 3.39 -21.56 16.93
CA ARG A 231 3.99 -21.81 15.61
C ARG A 231 5.47 -22.16 15.76
N TYR A 232 5.84 -23.37 15.35
CA TYR A 232 7.22 -23.85 15.41
C TYR A 232 8.00 -23.53 14.13
N ASN A 233 9.31 -23.80 14.16
CA ASN A 233 10.28 -23.54 13.08
C ASN A 233 9.74 -23.85 11.67
N ASN A 234 9.20 -25.06 11.45
CA ASN A 234 8.71 -25.45 10.12
C ASN A 234 7.53 -24.58 9.64
N GLN A 235 6.59 -24.23 10.52
CA GLN A 235 5.45 -23.37 10.17
C GLN A 235 5.91 -21.95 9.85
N ILE A 236 6.86 -21.42 10.64
CA ILE A 236 7.45 -20.10 10.39
C ILE A 236 8.15 -20.07 9.03
N LYS A 237 8.98 -21.08 8.76
CA LYS A 237 9.77 -21.20 7.53
C LYS A 237 8.89 -21.36 6.29
N ASP A 238 7.92 -22.28 6.33
CA ASP A 238 7.18 -22.70 5.15
C ASP A 238 5.93 -21.85 4.90
N THR A 239 5.42 -21.15 5.92
CA THR A 239 4.16 -20.38 5.82
C THR A 239 4.28 -18.93 6.27
N ASP A 240 4.71 -18.68 7.51
CA ASP A 240 4.49 -17.35 8.12
C ASP A 240 5.48 -16.30 7.60
N ARG A 241 6.77 -16.64 7.52
CA ARG A 241 7.79 -15.76 6.92
C ARG A 241 7.51 -15.51 5.43
N PRO A 242 7.20 -16.52 4.60
CA PRO A 242 6.77 -16.29 3.22
C PRO A 242 5.55 -15.35 3.12
N LEU A 243 4.54 -15.52 4.00
CA LEU A 243 3.39 -14.63 4.04
C LEU A 243 3.78 -13.21 4.44
N ALA A 244 4.67 -13.04 5.41
CA ALA A 244 5.16 -11.73 5.83
C ALA A 244 5.85 -11.00 4.67
N MET A 245 6.78 -11.68 3.99
CA MET A 245 7.46 -11.09 2.82
C MET A 245 6.48 -10.84 1.67
N LYS A 246 5.46 -11.67 1.49
CA LYS A 246 4.40 -11.41 0.52
C LYS A 246 3.57 -10.19 0.90
N ALA A 247 3.30 -9.98 2.19
CA ALA A 247 2.50 -8.87 2.69
C ALA A 247 3.12 -7.49 2.42
N THR A 248 4.43 -7.43 2.17
CA THR A 248 5.14 -6.20 1.81
C THR A 248 5.20 -5.94 0.30
N THR A 249 4.64 -6.83 -0.53
CA THR A 249 4.65 -6.66 -1.99
C THR A 249 3.54 -5.72 -2.45
N THR A 250 3.79 -4.98 -3.54
CA THR A 250 2.79 -4.08 -4.13
C THR A 250 1.50 -4.80 -4.48
N ASP A 251 1.56 -6.03 -4.98
CA ASP A 251 0.37 -6.78 -5.38
C ASP A 251 -0.47 -7.22 -4.19
N PHE A 252 0.14 -7.58 -3.07
CA PHE A 252 -0.60 -7.88 -1.84
C PHE A 252 -1.33 -6.64 -1.32
N ILE A 253 -0.65 -5.49 -1.29
CA ILE A 253 -1.27 -4.21 -0.89
C ILE A 253 -2.41 -3.84 -1.84
N ARG A 254 -2.24 -4.00 -3.15
CA ARG A 254 -3.31 -3.77 -4.15
C ARG A 254 -4.52 -4.64 -3.90
N GLN A 255 -4.32 -5.94 -3.63
CA GLN A 255 -5.41 -6.86 -3.37
C GLN A 255 -6.13 -6.57 -2.05
N PHE A 256 -5.40 -6.14 -1.01
CA PHE A 256 -6.03 -5.70 0.23
C PHE A 256 -6.89 -4.44 -0.02
N CYS A 257 -6.36 -3.46 -0.75
CA CYS A 257 -7.11 -2.26 -1.14
C CYS A 257 -8.38 -2.61 -1.94
N PHE A 258 -8.26 -3.52 -2.92
CA PHE A 258 -9.40 -4.02 -3.69
C PHE A 258 -10.46 -4.69 -2.80
N PHE A 259 -10.03 -5.57 -1.88
CA PHE A 259 -10.95 -6.23 -0.94
C PHE A 259 -11.69 -5.23 -0.05
N ILE A 260 -10.98 -4.24 0.51
CA ILE A 260 -11.56 -3.22 1.36
C ILE A 260 -12.56 -2.34 0.58
N ASN A 261 -12.24 -1.95 -0.64
CA ASN A 261 -13.13 -1.10 -1.44
C ASN A 261 -14.37 -1.86 -1.91
N LYS A 262 -14.23 -3.14 -2.26
CA LYS A 262 -15.37 -4.00 -2.62
C LYS A 262 -16.28 -4.27 -1.42
N ASN A 263 -15.73 -4.27 -0.20
CA ASN A 263 -16.47 -4.51 1.04
C ASN A 263 -16.39 -3.27 1.95
N SER A 264 -16.82 -2.12 1.44
CA SER A 264 -16.67 -0.81 2.11
C SER A 264 -17.22 -0.78 3.54
N HIS A 265 -18.28 -1.53 3.81
CA HIS A 265 -18.87 -1.71 5.15
C HIS A 265 -17.90 -2.28 6.20
N LEU A 266 -16.81 -2.94 5.79
CA LEU A 266 -15.79 -3.49 6.68
C LEU A 266 -14.70 -2.49 7.08
N LYS A 267 -14.59 -1.32 6.40
CA LYS A 267 -13.49 -0.36 6.61
C LYS A 267 -13.33 0.05 8.07
N GLU A 268 -14.45 0.44 8.68
CA GLU A 268 -14.53 0.94 10.05
C GLU A 268 -14.74 -0.16 11.09
N MET A 269 -14.95 -1.40 10.66
CA MET A 269 -15.05 -2.53 11.58
C MET A 269 -13.69 -2.84 12.19
N LYS A 270 -13.68 -3.23 13.47
CA LYS A 270 -12.46 -3.71 14.13
C LYS A 270 -11.96 -4.96 13.44
N VAL A 271 -10.63 -5.10 13.38
CA VAL A 271 -9.97 -6.28 12.81
C VAL A 271 -10.45 -7.57 13.51
N SER A 272 -10.60 -7.56 14.83
CA SER A 272 -11.14 -8.70 15.60
C SER A 272 -12.54 -9.11 15.17
N ASP A 273 -13.44 -8.15 14.94
CA ASP A 273 -14.81 -8.41 14.47
C ASP A 273 -14.81 -8.99 13.05
N VAL A 274 -13.96 -8.48 12.16
CA VAL A 274 -13.80 -9.01 10.79
C VAL A 274 -13.28 -10.44 10.81
N ILE A 275 -12.37 -10.77 11.75
CA ILE A 275 -11.89 -12.14 11.93
C ILE A 275 -13.00 -13.06 12.44
N GLN A 276 -13.89 -12.59 13.32
CA GLN A 276 -15.03 -13.38 13.78
C GLN A 276 -16.04 -13.66 12.67
N LEU A 277 -16.28 -12.70 11.77
CA LEU A 277 -17.12 -12.93 10.57
C LEU A 277 -16.52 -14.03 9.67
N ALA A 278 -15.19 -14.07 9.53
CA ALA A 278 -14.49 -15.11 8.78
C ALA A 278 -14.80 -16.52 9.26
N VAL A 279 -15.03 -16.68 10.58
CA VAL A 279 -15.33 -17.98 11.20
C VAL A 279 -16.77 -18.39 10.92
N ARG A 280 -17.70 -17.44 10.84
CA ARG A 280 -19.13 -17.68 10.57
C ARG A 280 -19.42 -18.00 9.11
N ASP A 281 -18.67 -17.42 8.17
CA ASP A 281 -18.82 -17.73 6.73
C ASP A 281 -18.22 -19.11 6.33
N GLN A 282 -17.51 -19.78 7.25
CA GLN A 282 -16.90 -21.10 7.05
C GLN A 282 -17.63 -22.24 7.79
N SER A 283 -18.70 -21.93 8.54
CA SER A 283 -19.58 -22.87 9.24
C SER A 283 -20.92 -23.03 8.53
#